data_AF-A0A6I5ZE58-F1
#
_entry.id   AF-A0A6I5ZE58-F1
#
_cell.length_a   1.000
_cell.length_b   1.000
_cell.length_c   1.000
_cell.angle_alpha   90.00
_cell.angle_beta   90.00
_cell.angle_gamma   90.00
#
_symmetry.space_group_name_H-M   'P 1'
#
loop_
_entity.id
_entity.type
_entity.pdbx_description
1 polymer ?
#
loop_
_entity_poly.entity_id
_entity_poly.type
_entity_poly.pdbx_seq_one_letter_code
_entity_poly.pdbx_strand_id
1 'polypeptide(L)'
;MWDDVDQNTRLAEVLTYLHDRFSTLAAVERPQSELLRGFRAGMTFARVCVLDEITTESLRPDAFVGAAVYSGGLRRDFDIIQGLADRLEREGRWAADPDDSEFRVGYHAALGIARHHLDVARRTLDIQEAPAGVHRPVRSRSRRAAALTAG
;
A
#
# COMPACT_ATOMS: atom_id res chain seq x y z
N MET A 1 -6.59 -29.05 1.44
CA MET A 1 -5.65 -28.76 0.32
C MET A 1 -6.24 -27.76 -0.68
N TRP A 2 -7.22 -26.93 -0.29
CA TRP A 2 -7.86 -25.94 -1.20
C TRP A 2 -7.80 -24.50 -0.63
N ASP A 3 -7.48 -24.31 0.65
CA ASP A 3 -7.45 -22.98 1.29
C ASP A 3 -6.21 -22.14 0.93
N ASP A 4 -5.11 -22.79 0.51
CA ASP A 4 -3.83 -22.11 0.22
C ASP A 4 -3.82 -21.41 -1.15
N VAL A 5 -4.65 -21.90 -2.09
CA VAL A 5 -4.80 -21.32 -3.44
C VAL A 5 -5.53 -19.98 -3.37
N ASP A 6 -6.52 -19.86 -2.48
CA ASP A 6 -7.34 -18.66 -2.36
C ASP A 6 -6.59 -17.47 -1.73
N GLN A 7 -5.68 -17.70 -0.78
CA GLN A 7 -4.89 -16.62 -0.16
C GLN A 7 -3.85 -16.04 -1.12
N ASN A 8 -3.10 -16.92 -1.78
CA ASN A 8 -2.10 -16.52 -2.77
C ASN A 8 -2.71 -15.79 -3.98
N THR A 9 -3.91 -16.19 -4.38
CA THR A 9 -4.67 -15.48 -5.43
C THR A 9 -5.00 -14.05 -5.01
N ARG A 10 -5.32 -13.81 -3.72
CA ARG A 10 -5.66 -12.47 -3.20
C ARG A 10 -4.46 -11.52 -3.17
N LEU A 11 -3.28 -11.94 -2.71
CA LEU A 11 -2.10 -11.08 -2.72
C LEU A 11 -1.71 -10.72 -4.16
N ALA A 12 -1.72 -11.70 -5.07
CA ALA A 12 -1.41 -11.46 -6.48
C ALA A 12 -2.40 -10.47 -7.12
N GLU A 13 -3.70 -10.56 -6.82
CA GLU A 13 -4.72 -9.61 -7.25
C GLU A 13 -4.46 -8.20 -6.71
N VAL A 14 -4.14 -8.08 -5.41
CA VAL A 14 -3.83 -6.79 -4.77
C VAL A 14 -2.60 -6.14 -5.39
N LEU A 15 -1.50 -6.90 -5.56
CA LEU A 15 -0.27 -6.39 -6.17
C LEU A 15 -0.49 -6.00 -7.64
N THR A 16 -1.27 -6.79 -8.38
CA THR A 16 -1.63 -6.48 -9.77
C THR A 16 -2.45 -5.20 -9.85
N TYR A 17 -3.45 -5.04 -8.98
CA TYR A 17 -4.24 -3.81 -8.87
C TYR A 17 -3.36 -2.59 -8.56
N LEU A 18 -2.45 -2.71 -7.59
CA LEU A 18 -1.54 -1.62 -7.23
C LEU A 18 -0.61 -1.27 -8.38
N HIS A 19 -0.05 -2.27 -9.08
CA HIS A 19 0.80 -2.05 -10.25
C HIS A 19 0.03 -1.32 -11.37
N ASP A 20 -1.19 -1.77 -11.69
CA ASP A 20 -2.02 -1.12 -12.71
C ASP A 20 -2.37 0.33 -12.32
N ARG A 21 -2.77 0.52 -11.06
CA ARG A 21 -3.13 1.84 -10.54
C ARG A 21 -1.96 2.80 -10.59
N PHE A 22 -0.76 2.37 -10.18
CA PHE A 22 0.43 3.20 -10.21
C PHE A 22 0.93 3.43 -11.64
N SER A 23 0.78 2.45 -12.52
CA SER A 23 1.07 2.60 -13.96
C SER A 23 0.19 3.67 -14.59
N THR A 24 -1.11 3.64 -14.31
CA THR A 24 -2.08 4.63 -14.80
C THR A 24 -1.75 6.03 -14.30
N LEU A 25 -1.44 6.17 -13.01
CA LEU A 25 -1.08 7.47 -12.43
C LEU A 25 0.29 7.98 -12.91
N ALA A 26 1.21 7.08 -13.25
CA ALA A 26 2.51 7.43 -13.85
C ALA A 26 2.42 7.77 -15.35
N ALA A 27 1.28 7.50 -16.01
CA ALA A 27 1.09 7.68 -17.45
C ALA A 27 0.87 9.14 -17.87
N VAL A 28 1.63 10.07 -17.29
CA VAL A 28 1.68 11.46 -17.73
C VAL A 28 2.62 11.55 -18.92
N GLU A 29 2.07 11.71 -20.12
CA GLU A 29 2.86 11.93 -21.33
C GLU A 29 3.52 13.32 -21.29
N ARG A 30 4.84 13.36 -21.47
CA ARG A 30 5.66 14.58 -21.62
C ARG A 30 5.29 15.71 -20.63
N PRO A 31 5.48 15.50 -19.32
CA PRO A 31 5.16 16.50 -18.30
C PRO A 31 5.95 17.79 -18.56
N GLN A 32 5.22 18.89 -18.79
CA GLN A 32 5.80 20.20 -19.10
C GLN A 32 6.25 20.95 -17.84
N SER A 33 5.59 20.73 -16.71
CA SER A 33 5.96 21.33 -15.43
C SER A 33 6.92 20.44 -14.63
N GLU A 34 7.72 21.08 -13.78
CA GLU A 34 8.61 20.39 -12.87
C GLU A 34 7.83 19.60 -11.80
N LEU A 35 6.71 20.14 -11.32
CA LEU A 35 5.75 19.44 -10.47
C LEU A 35 5.30 18.09 -11.07
N LEU A 36 4.86 18.08 -12.34
CA LEU A 36 4.37 16.86 -12.98
C LEU A 36 5.50 15.86 -13.28
N ARG A 37 6.72 16.35 -13.53
CA ARG A 37 7.92 15.49 -13.65
C ARG A 37 8.20 14.78 -12.33
N GLY A 38 8.14 15.51 -11.21
CA GLY A 38 8.27 14.96 -9.86
C GLY A 38 7.19 13.93 -9.55
N PHE A 39 5.93 14.28 -9.83
CA PHE A 39 4.79 13.38 -9.63
C PHE A 39 4.96 12.06 -10.39
N ARG A 40 5.29 12.15 -11.69
CA ARG A 40 5.54 10.98 -12.52
C ARG A 40 6.68 10.13 -11.97
N ALA A 41 7.77 10.74 -11.52
CA ALA A 41 8.90 10.03 -10.94
C ALA A 41 8.49 9.29 -9.66
N GLY A 42 7.73 9.92 -8.76
CA GLY A 42 7.24 9.30 -7.54
C GLY A 42 6.29 8.13 -7.80
N MET A 43 5.35 8.27 -8.74
CA MET A 43 4.45 7.17 -9.12
C MET A 43 5.21 6.03 -9.82
N THR A 44 6.24 6.37 -10.61
CA THR A 44 7.12 5.37 -11.24
C THR A 44 7.90 4.58 -10.19
N PHE A 45 8.46 5.26 -9.19
CA PHE A 45 9.14 4.60 -8.08
C PHE A 45 8.21 3.65 -7.32
N ALA A 46 7.01 4.10 -6.96
CA ALA A 46 6.03 3.28 -6.28
C ALA A 46 5.63 2.04 -7.10
N ARG A 47 5.43 2.22 -8.42
CA ARG A 47 5.18 1.12 -9.35
C ARG A 47 6.32 0.10 -9.36
N VAL A 48 7.57 0.56 -9.44
CA VAL A 48 8.75 -0.33 -9.42
C VAL A 48 8.81 -1.11 -8.12
N CYS A 49 8.53 -0.48 -6.97
CA CYS A 49 8.49 -1.20 -5.69
C CYS A 49 7.47 -2.34 -5.70
N VAL A 50 6.28 -2.13 -6.26
CA VAL A 50 5.26 -3.19 -6.40
C VAL A 50 5.71 -4.26 -7.40
N LEU A 51 6.33 -3.88 -8.51
CA LEU A 51 6.82 -4.81 -9.52
C LEU A 51 7.96 -5.70 -9.00
N ASP A 52 8.86 -5.14 -8.19
CA ASP A 52 9.90 -5.90 -7.50
C ASP A 52 9.29 -6.99 -6.63
N GLU A 53 8.20 -6.67 -5.93
CA GLU A 53 7.49 -7.61 -5.07
C GLU A 53 6.79 -8.70 -5.89
N ILE A 54 6.05 -8.33 -6.93
CA ILE A 54 5.44 -9.30 -7.87
C ILE A 54 6.49 -10.28 -8.40
N THR A 55 7.66 -9.76 -8.78
CA THR A 55 8.76 -10.56 -9.32
C THR A 55 9.34 -11.49 -8.23
N THR A 56 9.55 -10.97 -7.02
CA THR A 56 10.07 -11.73 -5.89
C THR A 56 9.13 -12.88 -5.52
N GLU A 57 7.83 -12.61 -5.47
CA GLU A 57 6.80 -13.60 -5.15
C GLU A 57 6.66 -14.65 -6.25
N SER A 58 6.76 -14.24 -7.52
CA SER A 58 6.76 -15.16 -8.66
C SER A 58 7.96 -16.12 -8.68
N LEU A 59 9.08 -15.73 -8.06
CA LEU A 59 10.31 -16.53 -7.98
C LEU A 59 10.37 -17.44 -6.73
N ARG A 60 9.37 -17.41 -5.84
CA ARG A 60 9.32 -18.21 -4.61
C ARG A 60 8.10 -19.15 -4.54
N PRO A 61 7.93 -20.07 -5.49
CA PRO A 61 6.80 -21.00 -5.50
C PRO A 61 6.77 -21.95 -4.27
N ASP A 62 7.91 -22.17 -3.60
CA ASP A 62 7.99 -23.09 -2.44
C ASP A 62 7.62 -22.41 -1.11
N ALA A 63 7.87 -21.10 -0.97
CA ALA A 63 7.37 -20.31 0.16
C ALA A 63 5.84 -20.10 0.11
N PHE A 64 5.27 -20.25 -1.09
CA PHE A 64 3.84 -20.18 -1.42
C PHE A 64 3.02 -21.34 -0.86
N VAL A 65 3.60 -22.53 -0.70
CA VAL A 65 2.91 -23.72 -0.18
C VAL A 65 3.15 -23.92 1.31
N GLY A 66 4.32 -23.53 1.84
CA GLY A 66 4.69 -23.77 3.24
C GLY A 66 4.14 -22.77 4.27
N ALA A 67 3.92 -21.50 3.90
CA ALA A 67 3.49 -20.45 4.83
C ALA A 67 1.96 -20.45 5.11
N ALA A 68 1.17 -21.02 4.20
CA ALA A 68 -0.28 -21.05 4.27
C ALA A 68 -0.82 -22.09 5.28
N VAL A 69 -0.07 -23.19 5.51
CA VAL A 69 -0.42 -24.29 6.44
C VAL A 69 -0.55 -23.82 7.90
N TYR A 70 0.06 -22.70 8.29
CA TYR A 70 0.07 -22.19 9.66
C TYR A 70 -0.52 -20.79 9.80
N SER A 71 -1.72 -20.50 9.29
CA SER A 71 -2.40 -19.18 9.51
C SER A 71 -1.55 -17.94 9.13
N GLY A 72 -0.41 -18.14 8.46
CA GLY A 72 0.65 -17.17 8.29
C GLY A 72 0.66 -16.52 6.91
N GLY A 73 -0.15 -17.03 5.97
CA GLY A 73 -0.34 -16.45 4.63
C GLY A 73 -0.89 -15.04 4.71
N LEU A 74 -2.03 -14.82 5.37
CA LEU A 74 -2.62 -13.48 5.50
C LEU A 74 -1.74 -12.49 6.26
N ARG A 75 -1.07 -12.94 7.33
CA ARG A 75 -0.11 -12.10 8.07
C ARG A 75 1.10 -11.72 7.20
N ARG A 76 1.60 -12.68 6.42
CA ARG A 76 2.68 -12.45 5.45
C ARG A 76 2.24 -11.47 4.36
N ASP A 77 1.04 -11.62 3.82
CA ASP A 77 0.48 -10.72 2.81
C ASP A 77 0.38 -9.29 3.37
N PHE A 78 -0.09 -9.16 4.61
CA PHE A 78 -0.10 -7.89 5.33
C PHE A 78 1.32 -7.33 5.50
N ASP A 79 2.27 -8.14 5.95
CA ASP A 79 3.67 -7.74 6.15
C ASP A 79 4.33 -7.30 4.84
N ILE A 80 3.98 -7.92 3.71
CA ILE A 80 4.43 -7.53 2.36
C ILE A 80 3.89 -6.14 2.00
N ILE A 81 2.58 -5.91 2.15
CA ILE A 81 1.98 -4.60 1.87
C ILE A 81 2.51 -3.52 2.82
N GLN A 82 2.73 -3.86 4.09
CA GLN A 82 3.35 -2.96 5.07
C GLN A 82 4.81 -2.65 4.70
N GLY A 83 5.57 -3.64 4.26
CA GLY A 83 6.94 -3.46 3.80
C GLY A 83 7.04 -2.51 2.60
N LEU A 84 6.09 -2.58 1.67
CA LEU A 84 5.95 -1.62 0.58
C LEU A 84 5.67 -0.21 1.11
N ALA A 85 4.73 -0.06 2.05
CA ALA A 85 4.40 1.23 2.64
C ALA A 85 5.61 1.86 3.36
N ASP A 86 6.37 1.05 4.10
CA ASP A 86 7.58 1.47 4.80
C ASP A 86 8.71 1.86 3.84
N ARG A 87 8.80 1.18 2.68
CA ARG A 87 9.74 1.53 1.59
C ARG A 87 9.38 2.90 1.01
N LEU A 88 8.10 3.17 0.73
CA LEU A 88 7.66 4.48 0.25
C LEU A 88 7.86 5.58 1.30
N GLU A 89 7.65 5.28 2.59
CA GLU A 89 7.89 6.24 3.66
C GLU A 89 9.37 6.60 3.80
N ARG A 90 10.26 5.61 3.72
CA ARG A 90 11.72 5.86 3.73
C ARG A 90 12.15 6.72 2.56
N GLU A 91 11.63 6.45 1.37
CA GLU A 91 11.89 7.26 0.17
C GLU A 91 11.43 8.71 0.36
N GLY A 92 10.21 8.90 0.90
CA GLY A 92 9.69 10.21 1.23
C GLY A 92 10.54 10.96 2.25
N ARG A 93 11.14 10.28 3.24
CA ARG A 93 12.07 10.95 4.16
C ARG A 93 13.33 11.48 3.47
N TRP A 94 13.89 10.72 2.52
CA TRP A 94 15.06 11.17 1.76
C TRP A 94 14.73 12.37 0.86
N ALA A 95 13.55 12.36 0.22
CA ALA A 95 13.10 13.47 -0.61
C ALA A 95 12.71 14.73 0.19
N ALA A 96 12.64 14.69 1.53
CA ALA A 96 12.21 15.80 2.37
C ALA A 96 13.31 16.84 2.68
N ASP A 97 14.53 16.66 2.18
CA ASP A 97 15.61 17.67 2.30
C ASP A 97 15.22 18.98 1.55
N PRO A 98 15.51 20.17 2.10
CA PRO A 98 14.71 21.40 1.93
C PRO A 98 15.03 22.24 0.68
N ASP A 99 15.44 21.62 -0.42
CA ASP A 99 15.30 22.34 -1.70
C ASP A 99 13.82 22.33 -2.06
N ASP A 100 13.11 23.43 -1.85
CA ASP A 100 11.69 23.66 -2.15
C ASP A 100 11.40 23.65 -3.67
N SER A 101 11.95 22.69 -4.40
CA SER A 101 11.72 22.54 -5.82
C SER A 101 10.33 21.94 -6.08
N GLU A 102 9.65 22.47 -7.10
CA GLU A 102 8.37 21.93 -7.56
C GLU A 102 8.47 20.43 -7.85
N PHE A 103 9.64 19.95 -8.30
CA PHE A 103 9.90 18.53 -8.49
C PHE A 103 9.66 17.74 -7.20
N ARG A 104 10.27 18.15 -6.09
CA ARG A 104 10.15 17.44 -4.82
C ARG A 104 8.71 17.48 -4.31
N VAL A 105 8.02 18.61 -4.44
CA VAL A 105 6.58 18.71 -4.09
C VAL A 105 5.76 17.68 -4.86
N GLY A 106 5.97 17.57 -6.17
CA GLY A 106 5.29 16.59 -7.02
C GLY A 106 5.62 15.16 -6.62
N TYR A 107 6.90 14.88 -6.35
CA TYR A 107 7.39 13.58 -5.92
C TYR A 107 6.75 13.13 -4.60
N HIS A 108 6.71 14.02 -3.60
CA HIS A 108 6.05 13.76 -2.31
C HIS A 108 4.56 13.51 -2.46
N ALA A 109 3.88 14.32 -3.26
CA ALA A 109 2.46 14.15 -3.51
C ALA A 109 2.17 12.76 -4.11
N ALA A 110 2.99 12.33 -5.07
CA ALA A 110 2.89 11.00 -5.66
C ALA A 110 3.12 9.88 -4.63
N LEU A 111 4.17 9.97 -3.81
CA LEU A 111 4.41 8.97 -2.75
C LEU A 111 3.27 8.93 -1.72
N GLY A 112 2.70 10.08 -1.37
CA GLY A 112 1.52 10.17 -0.50
C GLY A 112 0.30 9.46 -1.08
N ILE A 113 0.03 9.66 -2.37
CA ILE A 113 -1.06 8.96 -3.08
C ILE A 113 -0.80 7.46 -3.16
N ALA A 114 0.43 7.04 -3.46
CA ALA A 114 0.78 5.63 -3.51
C ALA A 114 0.61 4.96 -2.14
N ARG A 115 1.04 5.62 -1.06
CA ARG A 115 0.79 5.16 0.32
C ARG A 115 -0.70 5.06 0.65
N HIS A 116 -1.51 6.01 0.20
CA HIS A 116 -2.96 5.93 0.39
C HIS A 116 -3.55 4.66 -0.27
N HIS A 117 -3.12 4.32 -1.48
CA HIS A 117 -3.55 3.10 -2.15
C HIS A 117 -3.07 1.82 -1.42
N LEU A 118 -1.85 1.82 -0.87
CA LEU A 118 -1.37 0.73 -0.03
C LEU A 118 -2.18 0.60 1.27
N ASP A 119 -2.55 1.71 1.89
CA ASP A 119 -3.42 1.72 3.08
C ASP A 119 -4.81 1.14 2.79
N VAL A 120 -5.37 1.44 1.62
CA VAL A 120 -6.63 0.85 1.17
C VAL A 120 -6.47 -0.65 0.95
N ALA A 121 -5.43 -1.07 0.23
CA ALA A 121 -5.13 -2.49 0.00
C ALA A 121 -4.96 -3.26 1.32
N ARG A 122 -4.24 -2.69 2.27
CA ARG A 122 -4.05 -3.24 3.62
C ARG A 122 -5.36 -3.41 4.37
N ARG A 123 -6.24 -2.40 4.35
CA ARG A 123 -7.58 -2.50 4.97
C ARG A 123 -8.45 -3.55 4.29
N THR A 124 -8.34 -3.71 2.98
CA THR A 124 -9.05 -4.77 2.26
C THR A 124 -8.60 -6.16 2.71
N LEU A 125 -7.30 -6.37 2.93
CA LEU A 125 -6.78 -7.63 3.47
C LEU A 125 -7.23 -7.87 4.93
N ASP A 126 -7.18 -6.83 5.78
CA ASP A 126 -7.62 -6.87 7.19
C ASP A 126 -9.12 -7.15 7.35
N ILE A 127 -9.99 -6.53 6.54
CA ILE A 127 -11.44 -6.81 6.54
C ILE A 127 -11.73 -8.27 6.20
N GLN A 128 -10.90 -8.90 5.37
CA GLN A 128 -11.03 -10.31 5.00
C GLN A 128 -10.46 -11.27 6.08
N GLU A 129 -9.66 -10.76 7.03
CA GLU A 129 -9.18 -11.48 8.21
C GLU A 129 -10.28 -11.56 9.30
N ALA A 130 -11.17 -10.57 9.36
CA ALA A 130 -12.30 -10.59 10.28
C ALA A 130 -13.27 -11.72 9.90
N PRO A 131 -13.46 -12.75 10.76
CA PRO A 131 -14.44 -13.80 10.47
C PRO A 131 -15.81 -13.16 10.27
N ALA A 132 -16.59 -13.67 9.31
CA ALA A 132 -17.82 -13.10 8.76
C ALA A 132 -18.97 -12.80 9.77
N GLY A 133 -18.72 -12.84 11.07
CA GLY A 133 -19.62 -12.46 12.15
C GLY A 133 -19.09 -11.39 13.12
N VAL A 134 -17.92 -10.76 12.88
CA VAL A 134 -17.34 -9.78 13.81
C VAL A 134 -17.12 -8.42 13.15
N HIS A 135 -18.16 -7.88 12.49
CA HIS A 135 -18.22 -6.44 12.29
C HIS A 135 -18.54 -5.75 13.62
N ARG A 136 -17.50 -5.40 14.38
CA ARG A 136 -17.64 -4.29 15.34
C ARG A 136 -17.56 -3.00 14.53
N PRO A 137 -18.62 -2.17 14.49
CA PRO A 137 -18.52 -0.90 13.80
C PRO A 137 -17.41 -0.08 14.46
N VAL A 138 -16.49 0.42 13.65
CA VAL A 138 -15.49 1.40 14.05
C VAL A 138 -16.25 2.60 14.63
N ARG A 139 -16.35 2.66 15.97
CA ARG A 139 -16.84 3.84 16.66
C ARG A 139 -15.82 4.94 16.39
N SER A 140 -16.16 5.81 15.46
CA SER A 140 -15.55 7.12 15.29
C SER A 140 -15.35 7.74 16.67
N ARG A 141 -14.08 7.99 17.03
CA ARG A 141 -13.73 8.87 18.15
C ARG A 141 -14.11 10.30 17.78
N SER A 142 -15.40 10.62 17.92
CA SER A 142 -15.88 11.99 18.00
C SER A 142 -17.11 12.02 18.90
N ARG A 143 -16.84 11.95 20.21
CA ARG A 143 -17.67 12.46 21.32
C ARG A 143 -17.04 12.05 22.65
N ARG A 144 -15.98 12.77 23.02
CA ARG A 144 -15.63 12.95 24.43
C ARG A 144 -15.07 14.35 24.64
N ALA A 145 -15.91 15.31 24.27
CA ALA A 145 -15.78 16.72 24.60
C ALA A 145 -17.20 17.27 24.80
N ALA A 146 -17.91 16.76 25.83
CA ALA A 146 -19.19 17.31 26.31
C ALA A 146 -19.65 16.68 27.65
N ALA A 147 -18.73 16.28 28.54
CA ALA A 147 -19.11 15.74 29.85
C ALA A 147 -18.06 16.01 30.95
N LEU A 148 -17.39 17.17 30.90
CA LEU A 148 -16.52 17.64 31.99
C LEU A 148 -16.82 19.08 32.45
N THR A 149 -18.00 19.61 32.10
CA THR A 149 -18.48 20.90 32.62
C THR A 149 -19.94 20.78 33.03
N ALA A 150 -20.17 20.12 34.16
CA ALA A 150 -21.32 20.29 35.05
C ALA A 150 -21.06 19.45 36.31
N GLY A 151 -20.01 19.81 37.03
CA GLY A 151 -19.93 19.62 38.48
C GLY A 151 -20.31 20.95 39.12
#